data_AF-A0A2U1IWN3-F1
#
_entry.id   AF-A0A2U1IWN3-F1
#
_cell.length_a   1.000
_cell.length_b   1.000
_cell.length_c   1.000
_cell.angle_alpha   90.00
_cell.angle_beta   90.00
_cell.angle_gamma   90.00
#
_symmetry.space_group_name_H-M   'P 1'
#
loop_
_entity.id
_entity.type
_entity.pdbx_description
1 polymer ?
#
loop_
_entity_poly.entity_id
_entity_poly.type
_entity_poly.pdbx_seq_one_letter_code
_entity_poly.pdbx_strand_id
1 'polypeptide(L)'
;MKDPVPGIEAIPHEENLRYFNVIMNGPAQSPYEGGHFKLELFLPEEYPMGPPKVRFLTKIYHPNTDKLGRICLDILKDRWSPALQIRTVLLSIQALLSAPNPDDPLANDVAEHWKSNEKEAIETAKEWTHKYAV
;
A
#
# COMPACT_ATOMS: atom_id res chain seq x y z
N MET A 1 -11.26 11.19 20.96
CA MET A 1 -11.22 10.49 19.66
C MET A 1 -9.85 10.77 19.07
N LYS A 2 -9.07 9.74 18.74
CA LYS A 2 -7.81 9.95 18.01
C LYS A 2 -8.17 10.26 16.57
N ASP A 3 -7.61 11.33 16.02
CA ASP A 3 -7.95 11.82 14.70
C ASP A 3 -7.71 10.74 13.63
N PRO A 4 -8.67 10.55 12.69
CA PRO A 4 -8.47 9.66 11.57
C PRO A 4 -7.28 10.15 10.73
N VAL A 5 -6.51 9.22 10.20
CA VAL A 5 -5.40 9.57 9.30
C VAL A 5 -5.99 10.14 8.02
N PRO A 6 -5.61 11.35 7.56
CA PRO A 6 -6.17 11.94 6.37
C PRO A 6 -6.05 11.02 5.15
N GLY A 7 -7.18 10.75 4.50
CA GLY A 7 -7.24 9.89 3.33
C GLY A 7 -7.03 8.39 3.59
N ILE A 8 -7.09 7.94 4.86
CA ILE A 8 -7.01 6.53 5.20
C ILE A 8 -8.12 6.17 6.19
N GLU A 9 -8.98 5.24 5.78
CA GLU A 9 -10.01 4.64 6.61
C GLU A 9 -9.64 3.19 6.89
N ALA A 10 -9.63 2.77 8.15
CA ALA A 10 -9.35 1.41 8.55
C ALA A 10 -10.44 0.92 9.50
N ILE A 11 -11.29 0.00 9.04
CA ILE A 11 -12.48 -0.47 9.74
C ILE A 11 -12.27 -1.94 10.10
N PRO A 12 -12.30 -2.33 11.39
CA PRO A 12 -12.21 -3.73 11.77
C PRO A 12 -13.45 -4.50 11.30
N HIS A 13 -13.27 -5.76 10.92
CA HIS A 13 -14.40 -6.66 10.64
C HIS A 13 -15.18 -6.95 11.93
N GLU A 14 -16.50 -7.03 11.83
CA GLU A 14 -17.39 -7.30 12.97
C GLU A 14 -17.16 -8.69 13.57
N GLU A 15 -16.91 -9.69 12.72
CA GLU A 15 -16.72 -11.09 13.15
C GLU A 15 -15.29 -11.39 13.61
N ASN A 16 -14.31 -10.61 13.15
CA ASN A 16 -12.91 -10.84 13.48
C ASN A 16 -12.15 -9.50 13.57
N LEU A 17 -11.98 -9.03 14.81
CA LEU A 17 -11.30 -7.77 15.12
C LEU A 17 -9.79 -7.76 14.79
N ARG A 18 -9.22 -8.89 14.33
CA ARG A 18 -7.86 -8.95 13.78
C ARG A 18 -7.82 -8.61 12.29
N TYR A 19 -8.95 -8.64 11.59
CA TYR A 19 -9.05 -8.23 10.19
C TYR A 19 -9.59 -6.82 10.08
N PHE A 20 -9.03 -6.06 9.14
CA PHE A 20 -9.40 -4.69 8.85
C PHE A 20 -9.59 -4.51 7.34
N ASN A 21 -10.71 -3.91 6.97
CA ASN A 21 -10.91 -3.34 5.65
C ASN A 21 -10.31 -1.94 5.65
N VAL A 22 -9.41 -1.68 4.71
CA VAL A 22 -8.74 -0.39 4.59
C VAL A 22 -9.07 0.24 3.25
N ILE A 23 -9.46 1.51 3.27
CA ILE A 23 -9.55 2.37 2.08
C ILE A 23 -8.46 3.42 2.20
N MET A 24 -7.59 3.49 1.20
CA MET A 24 -6.48 4.43 1.12
C MET A 24 -6.65 5.30 -0.12
N ASN A 25 -6.74 6.61 0.09
CA ASN A 25 -6.72 7.57 -0.99
C ASN A 25 -5.31 7.66 -1.56
N GLY A 26 -5.21 7.67 -2.89
CA GLY A 26 -3.95 7.89 -3.56
C GLY A 26 -3.39 9.27 -3.24
N PRO A 27 -2.07 9.40 -2.98
CA PRO A 27 -1.47 10.67 -2.61
C PRO A 27 -1.64 11.74 -3.68
N ALA A 28 -1.80 13.00 -3.26
CA ALA A 28 -1.77 14.14 -4.17
C ALA A 28 -0.41 14.24 -4.87
N GLN A 29 -0.39 14.75 -6.10
CA GLN A 29 0.79 14.90 -6.94
C GLN A 29 1.51 13.57 -7.26
N SER A 30 0.80 12.46 -7.14
CA SER A 30 1.25 11.13 -7.54
C SER A 30 0.40 10.60 -8.70
N PRO A 31 0.83 9.58 -9.46
CA PRO A 31 -0.02 8.96 -10.48
C PRO A 31 -1.28 8.29 -9.90
N TYR A 32 -1.36 8.16 -8.57
CA TYR A 32 -2.48 7.53 -7.87
C TYR A 32 -3.52 8.54 -7.37
N GLU A 33 -3.29 9.85 -7.53
CA GLU A 33 -4.18 10.91 -7.09
C GLU A 33 -5.62 10.69 -7.59
N GLY A 34 -6.59 10.89 -6.71
CA GLY A 34 -8.01 10.65 -6.99
C GLY A 34 -8.46 9.19 -6.89
N GLY A 35 -7.53 8.23 -6.85
CA GLY A 35 -7.83 6.82 -6.64
C GLY A 35 -8.16 6.47 -5.18
N HIS A 36 -8.96 5.43 -4.98
CA HIS A 36 -9.42 4.87 -3.71
C HIS A 36 -9.04 3.38 -3.68
N PHE A 37 -7.92 3.07 -3.04
CA PHE A 37 -7.36 1.74 -3.03
C PHE A 37 -7.88 0.95 -1.84
N LYS A 38 -8.50 -0.20 -2.11
CA LYS A 38 -8.88 -1.18 -1.09
C LYS A 38 -7.67 -2.02 -0.71
N LEU A 39 -7.40 -2.13 0.58
CA LEU A 39 -6.42 -3.05 1.16
C LEU A 39 -7.11 -3.91 2.23
N GLU A 40 -6.57 -5.11 2.44
CA GLU A 40 -6.86 -5.86 3.65
C GLU A 40 -5.64 -5.79 4.58
N LEU A 41 -5.91 -5.71 5.88
CA LEU A 41 -4.91 -5.81 6.92
C LEU A 41 -5.32 -6.88 7.93
N PHE A 42 -4.38 -7.72 8.32
CA PHE A 42 -4.57 -8.77 9.30
C PHE A 42 -3.51 -8.71 10.40
N LEU A 43 -3.95 -8.83 11.65
CA LEU A 43 -3.11 -8.93 12.85
C LEU A 43 -2.90 -10.41 13.21
N PRO A 44 -1.75 -11.01 12.86
CA PRO A 44 -1.48 -12.41 13.17
C PRO A 44 -1.35 -12.65 14.68
N GLU A 45 -1.28 -13.91 15.09
CA GLU A 45 -1.22 -14.29 16.51
C GLU A 45 0.00 -13.66 17.22
N GLU A 46 1.11 -13.54 16.50
CA GLU A 46 2.36 -12.96 16.99
C GLU A 46 2.31 -11.44 17.12
N TYR A 47 1.28 -10.75 16.62
CA TYR A 47 1.17 -9.29 16.74
C TYR A 47 1.06 -8.87 18.22
N PRO A 48 1.86 -7.88 18.70
CA PRO A 48 2.72 -6.96 17.94
C PRO A 48 4.19 -7.38 17.81
N MET A 49 4.59 -8.57 18.25
CA MET A 49 5.97 -9.08 18.06
C MET A 49 6.27 -9.38 16.59
N GLY A 50 5.27 -9.84 15.84
CA GLY A 50 5.30 -9.90 14.37
C GLY A 50 4.55 -8.73 13.71
N PRO A 51 4.91 -8.37 12.46
CA PRO A 51 4.22 -7.30 11.72
C PRO A 51 2.79 -7.69 11.33
N PRO A 52 1.91 -6.71 11.08
CA PRO A 52 0.64 -6.97 10.42
C PRO A 52 0.88 -7.47 8.99
N LYS A 53 -0.02 -8.31 8.48
CA LYS A 53 -0.04 -8.68 7.06
C LYS A 53 -0.92 -7.68 6.32
N VAL A 54 -0.40 -7.07 5.25
CA VAL A 54 -1.13 -6.07 4.47
C VAL A 54 -0.97 -6.38 2.98
N ARG A 55 -2.05 -6.29 2.22
CA ARG A 55 -2.01 -6.36 0.75
C ARG A 55 -3.09 -5.52 0.11
N PHE A 56 -2.84 -5.08 -1.13
CA PHE A 56 -3.84 -4.46 -1.98
C PHE A 56 -4.86 -5.49 -2.46
N LEU A 57 -6.14 -5.12 -2.39
CA LEU A 57 -7.24 -5.80 -3.07
C LEU A 57 -7.55 -5.12 -4.42
N THR A 58 -7.31 -3.82 -4.49
CA THR A 58 -7.42 -3.05 -5.74
C THR A 58 -6.16 -3.25 -6.58
N LYS A 59 -6.33 -3.50 -7.88
CA LYS A 59 -5.19 -3.59 -8.80
C LYS A 59 -4.48 -2.25 -8.87
N ILE A 60 -3.16 -2.28 -8.80
CA ILE A 60 -2.30 -1.10 -8.84
C ILE A 60 -1.07 -1.39 -9.69
N TYR A 61 -0.60 -0.38 -10.43
CA TYR A 61 0.62 -0.45 -11.21
C TYR A 61 1.76 0.19 -10.42
N HIS A 62 2.53 -0.61 -9.70
CA HIS A 62 3.58 -0.16 -8.78
C HIS A 62 4.67 -1.25 -8.66
N PRO A 63 5.98 -0.98 -8.71
CA PRO A 63 7.05 -1.97 -8.69
C PRO A 63 7.20 -2.63 -7.33
N ASN A 64 6.90 -1.92 -6.23
CA ASN A 64 6.92 -2.52 -4.89
C ASN A 64 5.63 -3.29 -4.57
N THR A 65 4.70 -3.42 -5.52
CA THR A 65 3.47 -4.21 -5.35
C THR A 65 3.35 -5.24 -6.47
N ASP A 66 3.06 -6.49 -6.14
CA ASP A 66 2.89 -7.52 -7.17
C ASP A 66 1.43 -7.68 -7.66
N LYS A 67 1.22 -8.61 -8.60
CA LYS A 67 -0.11 -8.90 -9.18
C LYS A 67 -1.12 -9.47 -8.19
N LEU A 68 -0.67 -9.94 -7.01
CA LEU A 68 -1.53 -10.43 -5.93
C LEU A 68 -1.77 -9.35 -4.86
N GLY A 69 -1.21 -8.15 -5.05
CA GLY A 69 -1.31 -7.01 -4.14
C GLY A 69 -0.34 -7.05 -2.97
N ARG A 70 0.59 -8.01 -2.93
CA ARG A 70 1.62 -8.09 -1.86
C ARG A 70 2.53 -6.87 -1.97
N ILE A 71 2.96 -6.34 -0.83
CA ILE A 71 3.73 -5.09 -0.75
C ILE A 71 5.16 -5.43 -0.28
N CYS A 72 6.17 -4.93 -0.98
CA CYS A 72 7.54 -4.91 -0.49
C CYS A 72 7.77 -3.61 0.28
N LEU A 73 7.77 -3.71 1.60
CA LEU A 73 8.10 -2.63 2.52
C LEU A 73 8.85 -3.23 3.71
N ASP A 74 9.99 -2.66 4.05
CA ASP A 74 10.93 -3.16 5.06
C ASP A 74 10.29 -3.26 6.47
N ILE A 75 9.45 -2.30 6.84
CA ILE A 75 8.74 -2.31 8.12
C ILE A 75 7.68 -3.42 8.22
N LEU A 76 7.32 -4.07 7.10
CA LEU A 76 6.46 -5.27 7.09
C LEU A 76 7.29 -6.58 7.16
N LYS A 77 8.62 -6.46 7.29
CA LYS A 77 9.57 -7.57 7.29
C LYS A 77 10.59 -7.41 8.43
N ASP A 78 11.84 -7.10 8.10
CA ASP A 78 13.00 -7.09 8.98
C ASP A 78 13.15 -5.79 9.79
N ARG A 79 12.53 -4.69 9.34
CA ARG A 79 12.51 -3.42 10.07
C ARG A 79 11.26 -3.23 10.93
N TRP A 80 10.45 -4.27 11.10
CA TRP A 80 9.31 -4.22 12.01
C TRP A 80 9.78 -3.97 13.45
N SER A 81 9.01 -3.16 14.17
CA SER A 81 9.17 -2.93 15.60
C SER A 81 7.79 -2.96 16.26
N PRO A 82 7.62 -3.63 17.43
CA PRO A 82 6.35 -3.60 18.18
C PRO A 82 5.89 -2.20 18.60
N ALA A 83 6.77 -1.19 18.51
CA ALA A 83 6.42 0.21 18.72
C ALA A 83 5.64 0.84 17.55
N LEU A 84 5.71 0.24 16.35
CA LEU A 84 4.94 0.67 15.19
C LEU A 84 3.47 0.29 15.35
N GLN A 85 2.60 1.21 14.94
CA GLN A 85 1.15 1.02 15.01
C GLN A 85 0.57 0.86 13.60
N ILE A 86 -0.64 0.31 13.49
CA ILE A 86 -1.38 0.20 12.22
C ILE A 86 -1.38 1.54 11.47
N ARG A 87 -1.64 2.65 12.17
CA ARG A 87 -1.62 4.00 11.58
C ARG A 87 -0.28 4.31 10.88
N THR A 88 0.84 3.94 11.49
CA THR A 88 2.19 4.23 10.97
C THR A 88 2.47 3.35 9.76
N VAL A 89 2.07 2.07 9.83
CA VAL A 89 2.18 1.15 8.69
C VAL A 89 1.41 1.66 7.48
N LEU A 90 0.15 2.07 7.66
CA LEU A 90 -0.68 2.58 6.56
C LEU A 90 -0.13 3.89 5.98
N LEU A 91 0.38 4.79 6.83
CA LEU A 91 1.08 6.01 6.39
C LEU A 91 2.35 5.69 5.58
N SER A 92 3.14 4.71 5.99
CA SER A 92 4.33 4.29 5.25
C SER A 92 3.98 3.67 3.90
N ILE A 93 2.87 2.92 3.80
CA ILE A 93 2.39 2.40 2.51
C ILE A 93 1.91 3.56 1.62
N GLN A 94 1.17 4.53 2.15
CA GLN A 94 0.76 5.71 1.39
C GLN A 94 1.97 6.53 0.91
N ALA A 95 3.00 6.68 1.76
CA ALA A 95 4.25 7.33 1.39
C ALA A 95 5.01 6.56 0.30
N LEU A 96 4.98 5.22 0.32
CA LEU A 96 5.56 4.38 -0.73
C LEU A 96 4.89 4.64 -2.09
N LEU A 97 3.57 4.89 -2.12
CA LEU A 97 2.87 5.30 -3.34
C LEU A 97 3.36 6.65 -3.87
N SER A 98 3.74 7.59 -3.00
CA SER A 98 4.33 8.87 -3.44
C SER A 98 5.78 8.73 -3.88
N ALA A 99 6.53 7.82 -3.26
CA ALA A 99 7.95 7.59 -3.50
C ALA A 99 8.23 6.10 -3.85
N PRO A 100 7.79 5.66 -5.04
CA PRO A 100 8.37 4.55 -5.79
C PRO A 100 9.82 4.15 -5.47
N ASN A 101 10.07 2.87 -5.19
CA ASN A 101 11.45 2.34 -5.14
C ASN A 101 11.67 1.21 -6.15
N PRO A 102 12.05 1.51 -7.40
CA PRO A 102 12.31 0.48 -8.41
C PRO A 102 13.63 -0.30 -8.17
N ASP A 103 14.47 0.11 -7.21
CA ASP A 103 15.71 -0.60 -6.86
C ASP A 103 15.52 -1.78 -5.88
N ASP A 104 14.38 -1.81 -5.16
CA ASP A 104 13.94 -2.97 -4.36
C ASP A 104 12.53 -3.43 -4.79
N PRO A 105 12.37 -3.95 -6.02
CA PRO A 105 11.06 -4.25 -6.58
C PRO A 105 10.51 -5.60 -6.13
N LEU A 106 9.18 -5.69 -6.11
CA LEU A 106 8.45 -6.95 -6.07
C LEU A 106 7.93 -7.38 -7.46
N ALA A 107 7.65 -6.40 -8.32
CA ALA A 107 7.25 -6.57 -9.72
C ALA A 107 8.38 -6.06 -10.62
N ASN A 108 9.26 -6.97 -11.04
CA ASN A 108 10.44 -6.65 -11.84
C ASN A 108 10.09 -6.03 -13.20
N ASP A 109 9.01 -6.49 -13.84
CA ASP A 109 8.52 -5.94 -15.10
C ASP A 109 8.11 -4.46 -14.97
N VAL A 110 7.39 -4.13 -13.89
CA VAL A 110 7.00 -2.74 -13.58
C VAL A 110 8.22 -1.89 -13.22
N ALA A 111 9.17 -2.45 -12.47
CA ALA A 111 10.38 -1.75 -12.06
C ALA A 111 11.30 -1.43 -13.24
N GLU A 112 11.50 -2.39 -14.15
CA GLU A 112 12.23 -2.17 -15.40
C GLU A 112 11.56 -1.10 -16.26
N HIS A 113 10.22 -1.07 -16.30
CA HIS A 113 9.49 -0.02 -16.99
C HIS A 113 9.73 1.37 -16.35
N TRP A 114 9.67 1.50 -15.02
CA TRP A 114 10.01 2.77 -14.36
C TRP A 114 11.46 3.21 -14.61
N LYS A 115 12.42 2.28 -14.61
CA LYS A 115 13.84 2.61 -14.87
C LYS A 115 14.10 3.01 -16.31
N SER A 116 13.41 2.40 -17.27
CA SER A 116 13.62 2.64 -18.70
C SER A 116 12.86 3.87 -19.22
N ASN A 117 11.61 4.05 -18.77
CA ASN A 117 10.77 5.18 -19.18
C ASN A 117 9.79 5.57 -18.06
N GLU A 118 10.31 6.29 -17.07
CA GLU A 118 9.53 6.73 -15.90
C GLU A 118 8.25 7.48 -16.30
N LYS A 119 8.32 8.35 -17.32
CA LYS A 119 7.17 9.14 -17.79
C LYS A 119 6.04 8.25 -18.28
N GLU A 120 6.32 7.27 -19.13
CA GLU A 120 5.31 6.35 -19.67
C GLU A 120 4.72 5.45 -18.57
N ALA A 121 5.57 4.99 -17.66
CA ALA A 121 5.12 4.17 -16.54
C ALA A 121 4.29 4.97 -15.52
N ILE A 122 4.54 6.27 -15.33
CA ILE A 122 3.67 7.19 -14.59
C ILE A 122 2.30 7.32 -15.29
N GLU A 123 2.26 7.49 -16.61
CA GLU A 123 0.99 7.54 -17.36
C GLU A 123 0.23 6.21 -17.24
N THR A 124 0.93 5.07 -17.34
CA THR A 124 0.34 3.74 -17.13
C THR A 124 -0.27 3.61 -15.72
N ALA A 125 0.42 4.12 -14.70
CA ALA A 125 -0.09 4.12 -13.33
C ALA A 125 -1.34 5.00 -13.16
N LYS A 126 -1.43 6.14 -13.85
CA LYS A 126 -2.65 6.97 -13.90
C LYS A 126 -3.81 6.25 -14.58
N GLU A 127 -3.56 5.60 -15.71
CA GLU A 127 -4.57 4.81 -16.42
C GLU A 127 -5.11 3.67 -15.55
N TRP A 128 -4.24 2.97 -14.84
CA TRP A 128 -4.63 1.92 -13.90
C TRP A 128 -5.43 2.47 -12.72
N THR A 129 -5.02 3.62 -12.18
CA THR A 129 -5.76 4.31 -11.12
C THR A 129 -7.18 4.61 -11.58
N HIS A 130 -7.35 5.23 -12.74
CA HIS A 130 -8.67 5.54 -13.28
C HIS A 130 -9.51 4.28 -13.56
N LYS A 131 -8.88 3.20 -14.01
CA LYS A 131 -9.58 1.97 -14.40
C LYS A 131 -10.01 1.09 -13.22
N TYR A 132 -9.24 1.08 -12.13
CA TYR A 132 -9.41 0.10 -11.05
C TYR A 132 -9.70 0.71 -9.69
N ALA A 133 -9.37 1.98 -9.47
CA ALA A 133 -9.41 2.62 -8.17
C ALA A 133 -10.36 3.84 -8.10
N VAL A 134 -11.10 4.16 -9.16
CA VAL A 134 -12.13 5.21 -9.17
C VAL A 134 -13.53 4.60 -9.14
#